data_AF-A0A7S3XAG1-F1
#
_entry.id   AF-A0A7S3XAG1-F1
#
_cell.length_a   1.000
_cell.length_b   1.000
_cell.length_c   1.000
_cell.angle_alpha   90.00
_cell.angle_beta   90.00
_cell.angle_gamma   90.00
#
_symmetry.space_group_name_H-M   'P 1'
#
loop_
_entity.id
_entity.type
_entity.pdbx_description
1 polymer ?
#
loop_
_entity_poly.entity_id
_entity_poly.type
_entity_poly.pdbx_seq_one_letter_code
_entity_poly.pdbx_strand_id
1 'polypeptide(L)'
;GNVGVFFDAPSVNDEDFYQFQLLKHMIGDYHIQKNAEHLNDVGKQYNATHMLLGDLPDVTRQACHYFAYSDCGIWGSYLFGNEIFVRQMNWVGLAAPIHYGEYVTEVEVVRARNAYWNSLMKESSATAANTE
;
A
#
# COMPACT_ATOMS: atom_id res chain seq x y z
N GLY A 1 8.13 9.81 14.77
CA GLY A 1 7.59 10.78 13.81
C GLY A 1 6.56 10.12 12.91
N ASN A 2 5.50 10.86 12.57
CA ASN A 2 4.41 10.38 11.71
C ASN A 2 4.40 11.23 10.44
N VAL A 3 4.20 10.61 9.29
CA VAL A 3 4.14 11.30 8.00
C VAL A 3 2.96 10.74 7.21
N GLY A 4 2.13 11.62 6.64
CA GLY A 4 1.06 11.24 5.73
C GLY A 4 1.21 12.00 4.42
N VAL A 5 1.34 11.27 3.32
CA VAL A 5 1.37 11.85 1.97
C VAL A 5 0.15 11.33 1.23
N PHE A 6 -0.74 12.25 0.84
CA PHE A 6 -2.02 11.92 0.23
C PHE A 6 -2.29 12.81 -0.98
N PHE A 7 -2.95 12.23 -1.97
CA PHE A 7 -3.31 12.82 -3.25
C PHE A 7 -4.82 12.71 -3.45
N ASP A 8 -5.34 13.61 -4.28
CA ASP A 8 -6.69 13.48 -4.81
C ASP A 8 -6.80 12.22 -5.66
N ALA A 9 -7.91 11.51 -5.55
CA ALA A 9 -8.11 10.22 -6.17
C ALA A 9 -9.55 10.07 -6.67
N PRO A 10 -9.81 9.10 -7.56
CA PRO A 10 -11.13 8.90 -8.13
C PRO A 10 -12.20 8.55 -7.09
N SER A 11 -13.45 8.95 -7.38
CA SER A 11 -14.64 8.58 -6.61
C SER A 11 -15.04 7.11 -6.83
N VAL A 12 -16.00 6.60 -6.06
CA VAL A 12 -16.51 5.22 -6.24
C VAL A 12 -17.17 5.00 -7.61
N ASN A 13 -17.72 6.07 -8.20
CA ASN A 13 -18.44 6.00 -9.47
C ASN A 13 -17.52 6.19 -10.69
N ASP A 14 -16.23 6.39 -10.46
CA ASP A 14 -15.25 6.60 -11.52
C ASP A 14 -14.78 5.27 -12.12
N GLU A 15 -14.44 5.27 -13.42
CA GLU A 15 -13.91 4.10 -14.12
C GLU A 15 -12.58 3.63 -13.49
N ASP A 16 -11.80 4.57 -12.97
CA ASP A 16 -10.49 4.31 -12.38
C ASP A 16 -10.57 3.80 -10.93
N PHE A 17 -11.77 3.69 -10.34
CA PHE A 17 -11.97 3.20 -8.96
C PHE A 17 -11.26 1.86 -8.70
N TYR A 18 -11.46 0.88 -9.59
CA TYR A 18 -10.86 -0.44 -9.44
C TYR A 18 -9.35 -0.44 -9.68
N GLN A 19 -8.86 0.47 -10.52
CA GLN A 19 -7.44 0.63 -10.77
C GLN A 19 -6.73 1.16 -9.52
N PHE A 20 -7.33 2.13 -8.83
CA PHE A 20 -6.82 2.65 -7.56
C PHE A 20 -6.91 1.63 -6.41
N GLN A 21 -7.93 0.77 -6.40
CA GLN A 21 -7.95 -0.37 -5.49
C GLN A 21 -6.78 -1.32 -5.75
N LEU A 22 -6.49 -1.64 -7.01
CA LEU A 22 -5.35 -2.47 -7.36
C LEU A 22 -4.02 -1.79 -6.98
N LEU A 23 -3.88 -0.49 -7.26
CA LEU A 23 -2.70 0.32 -6.93
C LEU A 23 -2.40 0.31 -5.43
N LYS A 24 -3.43 0.45 -4.58
CA LYS A 24 -3.30 0.30 -3.13
C LYS A 24 -2.68 -1.05 -2.74
N HIS A 25 -3.09 -2.14 -3.41
CA HIS A 25 -2.57 -3.48 -3.13
C HIS A 25 -1.19 -3.72 -3.76
N MET A 26 -0.81 -2.99 -4.82
CA MET A 26 0.54 -3.02 -5.38
C MET A 26 1.56 -2.41 -4.43
N ILE A 27 1.28 -1.20 -3.91
CA ILE A 27 2.10 -0.56 -2.87
C ILE A 27 2.08 -1.40 -1.59
N GLY A 28 0.88 -1.77 -1.12
CA GLY A 28 0.69 -2.60 0.06
C GLY A 28 1.07 -1.93 1.38
N ASP A 29 1.02 -2.73 2.44
CA ASP A 29 1.35 -2.30 3.81
C ASP A 29 2.69 -2.89 4.24
N TYR A 30 3.58 -2.02 4.74
CA TYR A 30 4.86 -2.41 5.30
C TYR A 30 4.79 -2.46 6.82
N HIS A 31 5.34 -3.51 7.43
CA HIS A 31 5.53 -3.58 8.87
C HIS A 31 6.83 -4.32 9.19
N ILE A 32 7.71 -3.69 9.97
CA ILE A 32 9.07 -4.20 10.21
C ILE A 32 9.06 -5.63 10.79
N GLN A 33 8.20 -5.91 11.78
CA GLN A 33 8.12 -7.24 12.40
C GLN A 33 7.64 -8.34 11.44
N LYS A 34 6.88 -7.99 10.41
CA LYS A 34 6.31 -8.96 9.46
C LYS A 34 7.20 -9.13 8.23
N ASN A 35 7.91 -8.05 7.87
CA ASN A 35 8.60 -7.91 6.59
C ASN A 35 10.13 -7.89 6.73
N ALA A 36 10.70 -7.95 7.94
CA ALA A 36 12.15 -8.00 8.18
C ALA A 36 12.64 -9.39 8.67
N GLU A 37 11.81 -10.44 8.58
CA GLU A 37 12.21 -11.81 8.94
C GLU A 37 12.89 -12.53 7.78
N HIS A 38 13.76 -13.51 8.06
CA HIS A 38 14.63 -14.17 7.09
C HIS A 38 13.90 -14.82 5.89
N LEU A 39 12.66 -15.30 6.08
CA LEU A 39 11.82 -15.87 5.03
C LEU A 39 11.02 -14.82 4.26
N ASN A 40 10.65 -13.71 4.93
CA ASN A 40 9.92 -12.57 4.37
C ASN A 40 10.85 -11.40 4.09
N ASP A 41 12.09 -11.66 3.69
CA ASP A 41 13.04 -10.60 3.39
C ASP A 41 12.47 -9.66 2.33
N VAL A 42 12.50 -8.35 2.60
CA VAL A 42 11.94 -7.27 1.76
C VAL A 42 12.40 -7.34 0.31
N GLY A 43 13.66 -7.72 0.07
CA GLY A 43 14.21 -7.89 -1.28
C GLY A 43 13.60 -9.04 -2.08
N LYS A 44 12.93 -9.99 -1.40
CA LYS A 44 12.27 -11.17 -2.01
C LYS A 44 10.76 -11.02 -2.11
N GLN A 45 10.19 -9.92 -1.59
CA GLN A 45 8.74 -9.70 -1.60
C GLN A 45 8.22 -9.14 -2.94
N TYR A 46 9.11 -8.79 -3.87
CA TYR A 46 8.79 -8.14 -5.15
C TYR A 46 7.86 -6.94 -4.93
N ASN A 47 8.31 -6.00 -4.10
CA ASN A 47 7.62 -4.73 -3.83
C ASN A 47 8.65 -3.61 -3.74
N ALA A 48 8.64 -2.70 -4.71
CA ALA A 48 9.57 -1.58 -4.76
C ALA A 48 9.53 -0.73 -3.48
N THR A 49 8.35 -0.50 -2.92
CA THR A 49 8.20 0.37 -1.73
C THR A 49 8.68 -0.30 -0.46
N HIS A 50 8.40 -1.60 -0.29
CA HIS A 50 8.90 -2.34 0.86
C HIS A 50 10.42 -2.47 0.83
N MET A 51 11.03 -2.62 -0.36
CA MET A 51 12.48 -2.64 -0.50
C MET A 51 13.10 -1.33 0.01
N LEU A 52 12.59 -0.19 -0.43
CA LEU A 52 13.06 1.13 0.03
C LEU A 52 12.87 1.34 1.54
N LEU A 53 11.76 0.87 2.10
CA LEU A 53 11.50 0.98 3.53
C LEU A 53 12.30 -0.01 4.38
N GLY A 54 12.67 -1.15 3.81
CA GLY A 54 13.55 -2.13 4.48
C GLY A 54 14.95 -1.60 4.71
N ASP A 55 15.45 -0.74 3.80
CA ASP A 55 16.74 -0.06 3.95
C ASP A 55 16.71 1.07 5.00
N LEU A 56 15.53 1.41 5.53
CA LEU A 56 15.33 2.44 6.57
C LEU A 56 15.08 1.77 7.93
N PRO A 57 16.14 1.56 8.76
CA PRO A 57 16.10 0.64 9.91
C PRO A 57 15.10 1.01 11.00
N ASP A 58 14.72 2.28 11.12
CA ASP A 58 13.78 2.75 12.14
C ASP A 58 12.40 3.18 11.58
N VAL A 59 12.10 2.85 10.32
CA VAL A 59 10.72 2.96 9.82
C VAL A 59 9.99 1.69 10.19
N THR A 60 8.96 1.83 11.03
CA THR A 60 8.31 0.67 11.65
C THR A 60 7.08 0.22 10.86
N ARG A 61 6.36 1.16 10.24
CA ARG A 61 5.13 0.87 9.51
C ARG A 61 4.86 1.83 8.35
N GLN A 62 4.36 1.31 7.24
CA GLN A 62 3.63 2.04 6.21
C GLN A 62 2.24 1.42 6.06
N ALA A 63 1.22 2.25 5.93
CA ALA A 63 -0.12 1.84 5.56
C ALA A 63 -0.55 2.60 4.30
N CYS A 64 -0.89 1.87 3.24
CA CYS A 64 -1.41 2.46 2.01
C CYS A 64 -2.95 2.49 2.08
N HIS A 65 -3.52 3.68 1.94
CA HIS A 65 -4.95 3.90 2.03
C HIS A 65 -5.51 4.41 0.72
N TYR A 66 -6.68 3.89 0.39
CA TYR A 66 -7.57 4.44 -0.61
C TYR A 66 -8.94 4.56 0.03
N PHE A 67 -9.46 5.78 0.11
CA PHE A 67 -10.81 6.06 0.56
C PHE A 67 -11.54 6.75 -0.58
N ALA A 68 -12.48 6.03 -1.18
CA ALA A 68 -13.34 6.57 -2.24
C ALA A 68 -14.68 6.96 -1.63
N TYR A 69 -15.08 8.20 -1.86
CA TYR A 69 -16.39 8.75 -1.51
C TYR A 69 -17.25 8.84 -2.77
N SER A 70 -18.49 9.32 -2.61
CA SER A 70 -19.45 9.42 -3.72
C SER A 70 -19.03 10.40 -4.82
N ASP A 71 -18.27 11.44 -4.46
CA ASP A 71 -17.95 12.61 -5.27
C ASP A 71 -16.44 12.85 -5.42
N CYS A 72 -15.61 12.35 -4.51
CA CYS A 72 -14.15 12.41 -4.58
C CYS A 72 -13.50 11.20 -3.93
N GLY A 73 -12.18 11.09 -4.01
CA GLY A 73 -11.41 10.08 -3.32
C GLY A 73 -10.11 10.66 -2.77
N ILE A 74 -9.51 9.94 -1.84
CA ILE A 74 -8.17 10.24 -1.36
C ILE A 74 -7.34 8.96 -1.35
N TRP A 75 -6.12 9.05 -1.85
CA TRP A 75 -5.19 7.95 -1.90
C TRP A 75 -3.81 8.38 -1.40
N GLY A 76 -3.13 7.50 -0.68
CA GLY A 76 -1.81 7.83 -0.18
C GLY A 76 -1.23 6.82 0.79
N SER A 77 -0.09 7.19 1.37
CA SER A 77 0.63 6.38 2.34
C SER A 77 0.79 7.12 3.66
N TYR A 78 0.46 6.44 4.75
CA TYR A 78 0.77 6.85 6.11
C TYR A 78 1.98 6.07 6.61
N LEU A 79 3.03 6.77 7.03
CA LEU A 79 4.28 6.20 7.54
C LEU A 79 4.49 6.54 9.01
N PHE A 80 4.97 5.56 9.76
CA PHE A 80 5.32 5.66 11.16
C PHE A 80 6.73 5.12 11.39
N GLY A 81 7.54 5.87 12.15
CA GLY A 81 8.93 5.52 12.41
C GLY A 81 9.62 6.53 13.30
N ASN A 82 10.96 6.43 13.38
CA ASN A 82 11.78 7.40 14.09
C ASN A 82 11.72 8.79 13.40
N GLU A 83 11.68 9.84 14.20
CA GLU A 83 11.61 11.23 13.74
C GLU A 83 12.81 11.68 12.90
N ILE A 84 13.98 11.08 13.11
CA ILE A 84 15.19 11.36 12.34
C ILE A 84 14.97 11.06 10.84
N PHE A 85 14.12 10.08 10.53
CA PHE A 85 13.83 9.65 9.17
C PHE A 85 12.58 10.31 8.55
N VAL A 86 12.02 11.37 9.15
CA VAL A 86 10.80 12.02 8.64
C VAL A 86 10.96 12.51 7.19
N ARG A 87 12.14 13.02 6.82
CA ARG A 87 12.40 13.48 5.44
C ARG A 87 12.39 12.32 4.45
N GLN A 88 13.02 11.19 4.82
CA GLN A 88 13.08 9.99 4.03
C GLN A 88 11.70 9.34 3.91
N MET A 89 10.94 9.26 5.00
CA MET A 89 9.55 8.78 5.00
C MET A 89 8.67 9.63 4.07
N ASN A 90 8.80 10.97 4.12
CA ASN A 90 8.08 11.86 3.22
C ASN A 90 8.49 11.66 1.75
N TRP A 91 9.80 11.53 1.49
CA TRP A 91 10.30 11.27 0.15
C TRP A 91 9.79 9.94 -0.42
N VAL A 92 9.79 8.86 0.38
CA VAL A 92 9.24 7.56 -0.05
C VAL A 92 7.75 7.68 -0.35
N GLY A 93 6.98 8.37 0.49
CA GLY A 93 5.54 8.60 0.25
C GLY A 93 5.25 9.33 -1.06
N LEU A 94 6.15 10.20 -1.52
CA LEU A 94 6.02 10.94 -2.78
C LEU A 94 6.64 10.23 -3.98
N ALA A 95 7.71 9.47 -3.79
CA ALA A 95 8.42 8.77 -4.86
C ALA A 95 7.75 7.44 -5.25
N ALA A 96 7.12 6.75 -4.28
CA ALA A 96 6.44 5.47 -4.51
C ALA A 96 5.37 5.53 -5.62
N PRO A 97 4.44 6.52 -5.64
CA PRO A 97 3.46 6.64 -6.71
C PRO A 97 4.09 6.88 -8.08
N ILE A 98 5.13 7.72 -8.15
CA ILE A 98 5.83 8.04 -9.40
C ILE A 98 6.50 6.79 -9.95
N HIS A 99 7.15 6.02 -9.08
CA HIS A 99 7.75 4.74 -9.47
C HIS A 99 6.72 3.80 -10.11
N TYR A 100 5.55 3.62 -9.49
CA TYR A 100 4.47 2.81 -10.06
C TYR A 100 3.76 3.45 -11.27
N GLY A 101 4.00 4.73 -11.57
CA GLY A 101 3.55 5.36 -12.82
C GLY A 101 4.47 5.07 -14.00
N GLU A 102 5.77 4.94 -13.75
CA GLU A 102 6.80 4.75 -14.78
C GLU A 102 7.22 3.28 -14.94
N TYR A 103 7.27 2.55 -13.83
CA TYR A 103 7.81 1.20 -13.73
C TYR A 103 6.81 0.30 -12.99
N VAL A 104 6.14 -0.57 -13.75
CA VAL A 104 5.26 -1.60 -13.20
C VAL A 104 5.68 -2.94 -13.76
N THR A 105 5.94 -3.89 -12.87
CA THR A 105 6.27 -5.27 -13.27
C THR A 105 5.04 -6.17 -13.23
N GLU A 106 4.96 -7.14 -14.13
CA GLU A 106 3.83 -8.08 -14.19
C GLU A 106 3.68 -8.90 -12.88
N VAL A 107 4.80 -9.23 -12.25
CA VAL A 107 4.83 -9.97 -10.97
C VAL A 107 4.13 -9.18 -9.87
N GLU A 108 4.38 -7.86 -9.79
CA GLU A 108 3.72 -6.96 -8.83
C GLU A 108 2.21 -6.89 -9.06
N VAL A 109 1.79 -6.78 -10.32
CA VAL A 109 0.37 -6.74 -10.70
C VAL A 109 -0.35 -8.04 -10.32
N VAL A 110 0.23 -9.20 -10.67
CA VAL A 110 -0.39 -10.50 -10.36
C VAL A 110 -0.46 -10.72 -8.86
N ARG A 111 0.58 -10.35 -8.11
CA ARG A 111 0.61 -10.42 -6.65
C ARG A 111 -0.46 -9.54 -6.02
N ALA A 112 -0.55 -8.29 -6.45
CA ALA A 112 -1.53 -7.33 -5.95
C ALA A 112 -2.97 -7.77 -6.28
N ARG A 113 -3.20 -8.27 -7.49
CA ARG A 113 -4.49 -8.82 -7.90
C ARG A 113 -4.91 -9.98 -7.00
N ASN A 114 -4.00 -10.91 -6.72
CA ASN A 114 -4.28 -12.04 -5.84
C ASN A 114 -4.54 -11.58 -4.40
N ALA A 115 -3.78 -10.61 -3.89
CA ALA A 115 -4.01 -10.02 -2.57
C ALA A 115 -5.38 -9.33 -2.48
N TYR A 116 -5.78 -8.61 -3.52
CA TYR A 116 -7.07 -7.93 -3.61
C TYR A 116 -8.24 -8.93 -3.68
N TRP A 117 -8.15 -9.98 -4.49
CA TRP A 117 -9.19 -11.02 -4.50
C TRP A 117 -9.32 -11.73 -3.16
N ASN A 118 -8.19 -12.01 -2.50
CA ASN A 118 -8.19 -12.62 -1.19
C ASN A 118 -8.80 -11.73 -0.11
N SER A 119 -8.67 -10.39 -0.19
CA SER A 119 -9.34 -9.48 0.75
C SER A 119 -10.84 -9.45 0.52
N LEU A 120 -11.29 -9.33 -0.74
CA LEU A 120 -12.71 -9.34 -1.11
C LEU A 120 -13.42 -10.64 -0.68
N MET A 121 -12.79 -11.80 -0.88
CA MET A 121 -13.37 -13.09 -0.48
C MET A 121 -13.45 -13.25 1.05
N LYS A 122 -12.54 -12.61 1.80
CA LYS A 122 -12.60 -12.61 3.27
C LYS A 122 -13.73 -11.72 3.78
N GLU A 123 -13.93 -10.56 3.15
CA GLU A 123 -15.02 -9.64 3.50
C GLU A 123 -16.39 -10.26 3.20
N SER A 124 -16.54 -10.88 2.03
CA SER A 124 -17.81 -11.53 1.65
C SER A 124 -18.14 -12.74 2.53
N SER A 125 -17.14 -13.55 2.90
CA SER A 125 -17.35 -14.69 3.79
C SER A 125 -17.68 -14.29 5.24
N ALA A 126 -17.05 -13.24 5.77
CA ALA A 126 -17.40 -12.69 7.08
C ALA A 126 -18.82 -12.10 7.09
N THR A 127 -19.23 -11.45 6.00
CA THR A 127 -20.60 -10.92 5.87
C THR A 127 -21.63 -12.04 5.82
N ALA A 128 -21.34 -13.12 5.09
CA ALA A 128 -22.21 -14.29 5.01
C ALA A 128 -22.34 -15.03 6.36
N ALA A 129 -21.24 -15.17 7.12
CA ALA A 129 -21.25 -15.81 8.44
C ALA A 129 -22.02 -15.01 9.51
N ASN A 130 -22.14 -13.69 9.35
CA ASN A 130 -22.87 -12.83 10.29
C ASN A 130 -24.38 -12.72 10.00
N THR A 131 -24.85 -13.35 8.93
CA THR A 131 -26.28 -13.40 8.56
C THR A 131 -26.97 -14.73 8.90
N GLU A 132 -26.24 -15.67 9.51
CA GLU A 132 -26.75 -16.88 10.17
C GLU A 132 -26.89 -16.67 11.69
#